data_AF-A0A6B2TNA7-F1
#
_entry.id   AF-A0A6B2TNA7-F1
#
_cell.length_a   1.000
_cell.length_b   1.000
_cell.length_c   1.000
_cell.angle_alpha   90.00
_cell.angle_beta   90.00
_cell.angle_gamma   90.00
#
_symmetry.space_group_name_H-M   'P 1'
#
loop_
_entity.id
_entity.type
_entity.pdbx_description
1 polymer ?
#
loop_
_entity_poly.entity_id
_entity_poly.type
_entity_poly.pdbx_seq_one_letter_code
_entity_poly.pdbx_strand_id
1 'polypeptide(L)'
;MPRESRPARPVPLGPLTPPDWLVRSLKPQSAPIPWAAVARASVAMALPLALGILAGQPSYGALASMGALSGVIGDTADAYRMRIFNIAVPQLFGALGVTLGSLVFGHGWVAVGAVTFVALVSGMMSTIGAVASVSGLLLLLNCVVGAGLPMPGQWWLAPLLMTGGGLLVLTLALLAWPLRSGVPERAAVAASYRSVAALLDAA
;
A
#
# COMPACT_ATOMS: atom_id res chain seq x y z
N MET A 1 -56.01 24.97 45.17
CA MET A 1 -55.68 23.74 44.42
C MET A 1 -54.18 23.72 44.13
N PRO A 2 -53.46 22.64 44.47
CA PRO A 2 -52.01 22.54 44.29
C PRO A 2 -51.66 22.34 42.80
N ARG A 3 -50.57 22.95 42.33
CA ARG A 3 -50.04 22.76 40.97
C ARG A 3 -49.43 21.36 40.86
N GLU A 4 -50.03 20.49 40.05
CA GLU A 4 -49.46 19.20 39.69
C GLU A 4 -48.14 19.40 38.91
N SER A 5 -47.04 18.99 39.51
CA SER A 5 -45.74 18.88 38.86
C SER A 5 -45.81 17.79 37.79
N ARG A 6 -45.79 18.17 36.50
CA ARG A 6 -45.68 17.22 35.39
C ARG A 6 -44.41 16.38 35.52
N PRO A 7 -44.47 15.05 35.39
CA PRO A 7 -43.26 14.23 35.33
C PRO A 7 -42.44 14.59 34.09
N ALA A 8 -41.13 14.77 34.27
CA ALA A 8 -40.19 14.98 33.18
C ALA A 8 -40.27 13.79 32.20
N ARG A 9 -40.46 14.08 30.91
CA ARG A 9 -40.44 13.04 29.87
C ARG A 9 -39.06 12.36 29.87
N PRO A 10 -38.97 11.03 29.79
CA PRO A 10 -37.70 10.36 29.60
C PRO A 10 -37.06 10.87 28.31
N VAL A 11 -35.82 11.37 28.40
CA VAL A 11 -34.99 11.64 27.22
C VAL A 11 -34.73 10.29 26.54
N PRO A 12 -35.12 10.08 25.28
CA PRO A 12 -34.81 8.84 24.60
C PRO A 12 -33.30 8.76 24.43
N LEU A 13 -32.66 7.90 25.20
CA LEU A 13 -31.31 7.43 24.93
C LEU A 13 -31.40 6.59 23.65
N GLY A 14 -31.22 7.25 22.49
CA GLY A 14 -31.14 6.55 21.22
C GLY A 14 -30.06 5.48 21.30
N PRO A 15 -30.28 4.28 20.74
CA PRO A 15 -29.27 3.25 20.70
C PRO A 15 -28.01 3.83 20.02
N LEU A 16 -26.85 3.64 20.65
CA LEU A 16 -25.52 3.96 20.10
C LEU A 16 -25.16 3.03 18.93
N THR A 17 -26.10 2.81 18.01
CA THR A 17 -25.85 2.06 16.78
C THR A 17 -24.97 2.92 15.86
N PRO A 18 -23.77 2.44 15.50
CA PRO A 18 -22.90 3.16 14.58
C PRO A 18 -23.62 3.36 13.23
N PRO A 19 -23.33 4.46 12.52
CA PRO A 19 -23.95 4.74 11.22
C PRO A 19 -23.73 3.60 10.21
N ASP A 20 -24.72 3.31 9.37
CA ASP A 20 -24.65 2.20 8.41
C ASP A 20 -23.49 2.32 7.41
N TRP A 21 -23.08 3.54 7.07
CA TRP A 21 -21.91 3.78 6.22
C TRP A 21 -20.61 3.31 6.88
N LEU A 22 -20.51 3.45 8.21
CA LEU A 22 -19.35 3.03 8.99
C LEU A 22 -19.33 1.50 9.08
N VAL A 23 -20.48 0.90 9.37
CA VAL A 23 -20.63 -0.55 9.43
C VAL A 23 -20.32 -1.19 8.07
N ARG A 24 -20.82 -0.63 6.97
CA ARG A 24 -20.53 -1.13 5.61
C ARG A 24 -19.08 -0.94 5.21
N SER A 25 -18.44 0.18 5.57
CA SER A 25 -17.04 0.46 5.23
C SER A 25 -16.07 -0.43 6.03
N LEU A 26 -16.44 -0.79 7.26
CA LEU A 26 -15.62 -1.64 8.13
C LEU A 26 -15.93 -3.14 7.99
N LYS A 27 -17.00 -3.52 7.27
CA LYS A 27 -17.37 -4.93 7.09
C LYS A 27 -16.33 -5.63 6.20
N PRO A 28 -15.56 -6.61 6.73
CA PRO A 28 -14.61 -7.34 5.92
C PRO A 28 -15.34 -8.10 4.81
N GLN A 29 -14.90 -7.91 3.57
CA GLN A 29 -15.41 -8.68 2.45
C GLN A 29 -14.60 -9.95 2.30
N SER A 30 -15.27 -11.10 2.24
CA SER A 30 -14.61 -12.38 1.97
C SER A 30 -14.14 -12.41 0.52
N ALA A 31 -12.82 -12.26 0.32
CA ALA A 31 -12.18 -12.43 -0.96
C ALA A 31 -11.38 -13.74 -0.99
N PRO A 32 -11.39 -14.49 -2.10
CA PRO A 32 -10.58 -15.70 -2.23
C PRO A 32 -9.08 -15.34 -2.19
N ILE A 33 -8.29 -16.16 -1.51
CA ILE A 33 -6.85 -15.91 -1.34
C ILE A 33 -6.10 -16.20 -2.65
N PRO A 34 -5.36 -15.23 -3.22
CA PRO A 34 -4.57 -15.46 -4.41
C PRO A 34 -3.24 -16.17 -4.07
N TRP A 35 -3.28 -17.48 -3.82
CA TRP A 35 -2.12 -18.28 -3.38
C TRP A 35 -0.86 -18.11 -4.22
N ALA A 36 -0.99 -17.94 -5.54
CA ALA A 36 0.15 -17.67 -6.41
C ALA A 36 0.81 -16.32 -6.12
N ALA A 37 0.03 -15.28 -5.81
CA ALA A 37 0.56 -13.99 -5.39
C ALA A 37 1.20 -14.08 -4.00
N VAL A 38 0.58 -14.84 -3.08
CA VAL A 38 1.15 -15.11 -1.74
C VAL A 38 2.52 -15.76 -1.86
N ALA A 39 2.65 -16.86 -2.61
CA ALA A 39 3.93 -17.56 -2.79
C ALA A 39 5.00 -16.65 -3.41
N ARG A 40 4.65 -15.88 -4.45
CA ARG A 40 5.59 -14.92 -5.04
C ARG A 40 6.02 -13.83 -4.07
N ALA A 41 5.08 -13.25 -3.32
CA ALA A 41 5.36 -12.22 -2.32
C ALA A 41 6.28 -12.77 -1.22
N SER A 42 5.98 -13.97 -0.70
CA SER A 42 6.82 -14.64 0.29
C SER A 42 8.25 -14.85 -0.23
N VAL A 43 8.41 -15.36 -1.44
CA VAL A 43 9.75 -15.57 -2.03
C VAL A 43 10.46 -14.24 -2.28
N ALA A 44 9.78 -13.26 -2.87
CA ALA A 44 10.36 -11.96 -3.21
C ALA A 44 10.81 -11.17 -1.97
N MET A 45 10.13 -11.34 -0.84
CA MET A 45 10.49 -10.68 0.43
C MET A 45 11.51 -11.49 1.23
N ALA A 46 11.43 -12.82 1.24
CA ALA A 46 12.34 -13.66 2.03
C ALA A 46 13.72 -13.80 1.38
N LEU A 47 13.80 -13.87 0.06
CA LEU A 47 15.04 -14.10 -0.68
C LEU A 47 16.10 -13.01 -0.41
N PRO A 48 15.81 -11.70 -0.54
CA PRO A 48 16.82 -10.66 -0.32
C PRO A 48 17.28 -10.59 1.14
N LEU A 49 16.35 -10.80 2.08
CA LEU A 49 16.66 -10.82 3.51
C LEU A 49 17.56 -12.00 3.85
N ALA A 50 17.24 -13.20 3.38
CA ALA A 50 18.05 -14.40 3.59
C ALA A 50 19.46 -14.23 2.99
N LEU A 51 19.56 -13.71 1.77
CA LEU A 51 20.85 -13.42 1.13
C LEU A 51 21.66 -12.39 1.91
N GLY A 52 21.01 -11.32 2.42
CA GLY A 52 21.67 -10.33 3.27
C GLY A 52 22.21 -10.93 4.58
N ILE A 53 21.44 -11.79 5.23
CA ILE A 53 21.87 -12.49 6.45
C ILE A 53 23.05 -13.42 6.16
N LEU A 54 22.98 -14.23 5.11
CA LEU A 54 24.04 -15.16 4.71
C LEU A 54 25.33 -14.43 4.30
N ALA A 55 25.21 -13.25 3.69
CA ALA A 55 26.35 -12.41 3.33
C ALA A 55 26.92 -11.61 4.53
N GLY A 56 26.36 -11.76 5.74
CA GLY A 56 26.77 -10.99 6.91
C GLY A 56 26.39 -9.51 6.86
N GLN A 57 25.47 -9.13 5.97
CA GLN A 57 25.01 -7.76 5.73
C GLN A 57 23.47 -7.67 5.81
N PRO A 58 22.88 -7.89 6.99
CA PRO A 58 21.42 -7.98 7.16
C PRO A 58 20.70 -6.67 6.81
N SER A 59 21.35 -5.53 7.00
CA SER A 59 20.79 -4.20 6.68
C SER A 59 20.51 -4.01 5.20
N TYR A 60 21.41 -4.48 4.31
CA TYR A 60 21.20 -4.42 2.86
C TYR A 60 20.07 -5.37 2.42
N GLY A 61 20.00 -6.57 3.01
CA GLY A 61 18.91 -7.50 2.76
C GLY A 61 17.55 -6.94 3.19
N ALA A 62 17.50 -6.27 4.35
CA ALA A 62 16.29 -5.63 4.85
C ALA A 62 15.80 -4.50 3.93
N LEU A 63 16.70 -3.65 3.42
CA LEU A 63 16.36 -2.60 2.46
C LEU A 63 15.77 -3.18 1.17
N ALA A 64 16.40 -4.24 0.63
CA ALA A 64 15.87 -4.90 -0.54
C ALA A 64 14.48 -5.53 -0.27
N SER A 65 14.27 -6.14 0.90
CA SER A 65 12.96 -6.68 1.28
C SER A 65 11.89 -5.61 1.51
N MET A 66 12.24 -4.43 2.04
CA MET A 66 11.32 -3.28 2.10
C MET A 66 10.93 -2.81 0.70
N GLY A 67 11.89 -2.81 -0.23
CA GLY A 67 11.64 -2.59 -1.65
C GLY A 67 10.64 -3.58 -2.25
N ALA A 68 10.81 -4.87 -1.93
CA ALA A 68 9.91 -5.93 -2.35
C ALA A 68 8.49 -5.75 -1.75
N LEU A 69 8.39 -5.38 -0.47
CA LEU A 69 7.09 -5.07 0.17
C LEU A 69 6.32 -3.99 -0.60
N SER A 70 7.01 -2.89 -0.95
CA SER A 70 6.44 -1.81 -1.76
C SER A 70 5.91 -2.33 -3.11
N GLY A 71 6.69 -3.19 -3.79
CA GLY A 71 6.27 -3.83 -5.03
C GLY A 71 5.05 -4.74 -4.87
N VAL A 72 4.94 -5.47 -3.76
CA VAL A 72 3.79 -6.33 -3.44
C VAL A 72 2.54 -5.50 -3.15
N ILE A 73 2.66 -4.36 -2.46
CA ILE A 73 1.54 -3.44 -2.20
C ILE A 73 1.01 -2.85 -3.53
N GLY A 74 1.90 -2.50 -4.45
CA GLY A 74 1.53 -2.04 -5.79
C GLY A 74 0.90 -3.13 -6.68
N ASP A 75 0.99 -4.39 -6.28
CA ASP A 75 0.56 -5.54 -7.06
C ASP A 75 -0.96 -5.83 -6.95
N THR A 76 -1.78 -4.84 -7.29
CA THR A 76 -3.25 -4.90 -7.15
C THR A 76 -4.02 -5.00 -8.48
N ALA A 77 -3.38 -4.84 -9.63
CA ALA A 77 -4.07 -4.86 -10.92
C ALA A 77 -4.12 -6.27 -11.56
N ASP A 78 -5.31 -6.68 -11.97
CA ASP A 78 -5.54 -7.89 -12.76
C ASP A 78 -5.08 -7.73 -14.23
N ALA A 79 -5.12 -6.51 -14.77
CA ALA A 79 -4.72 -6.21 -16.14
C ALA A 79 -3.23 -5.87 -16.25
N TYR A 80 -2.50 -6.59 -17.10
CA TYR A 80 -1.03 -6.58 -17.22
C TYR A 80 -0.38 -5.20 -17.41
N ARG A 81 -0.88 -4.40 -18.37
CA ARG A 81 -0.31 -3.07 -18.64
C ARG A 81 -0.48 -2.15 -17.44
N MET A 82 -1.63 -2.22 -16.78
CA MET A 82 -1.89 -1.47 -15.55
C MET A 82 -1.04 -1.98 -14.38
N ARG A 83 -0.74 -3.28 -14.33
CA ARG A 83 0.14 -3.86 -13.30
C ARG A 83 1.55 -3.29 -13.32
N ILE A 84 2.12 -3.10 -14.51
CA ILE A 84 3.44 -2.46 -14.66
C ILE A 84 3.41 -1.05 -14.08
N PHE A 85 2.41 -0.23 -14.43
CA PHE A 85 2.30 1.13 -13.89
C PHE A 85 2.01 1.15 -12.38
N ASN A 86 1.15 0.25 -11.89
CA ASN A 86 0.80 0.16 -10.47
C ASN A 86 1.96 -0.30 -9.59
N ILE A 87 2.96 -0.99 -10.14
CA ILE A 87 4.16 -1.40 -9.40
C ILE A 87 5.29 -0.39 -9.64
N ALA A 88 5.60 -0.07 -10.90
CA ALA A 88 6.76 0.76 -11.24
C ALA A 88 6.62 2.20 -10.75
N VAL A 89 5.45 2.83 -10.91
CA VAL A 89 5.27 4.23 -10.53
C VAL A 89 5.41 4.39 -9.01
N PRO A 90 4.68 3.66 -8.16
CA PRO A 90 4.87 3.80 -6.72
C PRO A 90 6.27 3.40 -6.24
N GLN A 91 6.94 2.46 -6.92
CA GLN A 91 8.31 2.08 -6.60
C GLN A 91 9.30 3.23 -6.84
N LEU A 92 9.14 3.97 -7.95
CA LEU A 92 9.98 5.15 -8.23
C LEU A 92 9.77 6.23 -7.18
N PHE A 93 8.51 6.49 -6.80
CA PHE A 93 8.20 7.44 -5.73
C PHE A 93 8.74 6.99 -4.37
N GLY A 94 8.70 5.69 -4.05
CA GLY A 94 9.35 5.14 -2.86
C GLY A 94 10.87 5.33 -2.85
N ALA A 95 11.52 5.14 -4.00
CA ALA A 95 12.96 5.39 -4.15
C ALA A 95 13.34 6.86 -3.99
N LEU A 96 12.53 7.77 -4.54
CA LEU A 96 12.67 9.21 -4.31
C LEU A 96 12.49 9.54 -2.83
N GLY A 97 11.49 8.93 -2.19
CA GLY A 97 11.22 9.07 -0.76
C GLY A 97 12.43 8.75 0.09
N VAL A 98 12.99 7.54 -0.03
CA VAL A 98 14.15 7.14 0.78
C VAL A 98 15.37 8.02 0.51
N THR A 99 15.58 8.44 -0.74
CA THR A 99 16.68 9.34 -1.10
C THR A 99 16.53 10.67 -0.39
N LEU A 100 15.37 11.32 -0.51
CA LEU A 100 15.08 12.59 0.17
C LEU A 100 15.19 12.45 1.69
N GLY A 101 14.63 11.39 2.27
CA GLY A 101 14.72 11.13 3.71
C GLY A 101 16.16 11.00 4.18
N SER A 102 16.96 10.19 3.48
CA SER A 102 18.37 9.94 3.84
C SER A 102 19.24 11.20 3.75
N LEU A 103 18.93 12.13 2.84
CA LEU A 103 19.66 13.39 2.69
C LEU A 103 19.43 14.34 3.87
N VAL A 104 18.24 14.29 4.47
CA VAL A 104 17.88 15.18 5.59
C VAL A 104 18.07 14.50 6.95
N PHE A 105 18.47 13.22 6.97
CA PHE A 105 18.87 12.50 8.17
C PHE A 105 19.90 13.31 8.98
N GLY A 106 19.67 13.47 10.29
CA GLY A 106 20.56 14.20 11.18
C GLY A 106 20.48 15.74 11.14
N HIS A 107 19.65 16.33 10.27
CA HIS A 107 19.55 17.80 10.12
C HIS A 107 18.46 18.47 10.99
N GLY A 108 18.01 17.81 12.06
CA GLY A 108 17.10 18.37 13.08
C GLY A 108 15.81 18.97 12.50
N TRP A 109 15.59 20.28 12.70
CA TRP A 109 14.40 21.00 12.20
C TRP A 109 14.28 21.01 10.67
N VAL A 110 15.39 20.91 9.94
CA VAL A 110 15.35 20.79 8.47
C VAL A 110 14.67 19.48 8.07
N ALA A 111 14.90 18.40 8.82
CA ALA A 111 14.24 17.10 8.59
C ALA A 111 12.73 17.21 8.81
N VAL A 112 12.32 17.91 9.87
CA VAL A 112 10.90 18.16 10.14
C VAL A 112 10.25 18.94 8.98
N GLY A 113 10.89 20.03 8.53
CA GLY A 113 10.38 20.83 7.42
C GLY A 113 10.29 20.05 6.10
N ALA A 114 11.34 19.31 5.75
CA ALA A 114 11.39 18.50 4.54
C ALA A 114 10.35 17.38 4.55
N VAL A 115 10.25 16.61 5.63
CA VAL A 115 9.24 15.53 5.77
C VAL A 115 7.82 16.09 5.75
N THR A 116 7.59 17.25 6.37
CA THR A 116 6.28 17.93 6.33
C THR A 116 5.91 18.34 4.91
N PHE A 117 6.87 18.89 4.15
CA PHE A 117 6.66 19.23 2.75
C PHE A 117 6.36 18.00 1.89
N VAL A 118 7.11 16.90 2.09
CA VAL A 118 6.85 15.62 1.41
C VAL A 118 5.49 15.07 1.78
N ALA A 119 5.06 15.18 3.04
CA ALA A 119 3.72 14.78 3.49
C ALA A 119 2.62 15.59 2.79
N LEU A 120 2.82 16.89 2.62
CA LEU A 120 1.89 17.75 1.88
C LEU A 120 1.77 17.31 0.41
N VAL A 121 2.90 17.09 -0.26
CA VAL A 121 2.93 16.62 -1.67
C VAL A 121 2.26 15.24 -1.79
N SER A 122 2.57 14.32 -0.87
CA SER A 122 1.95 13.00 -0.78
C SER A 122 0.43 13.08 -0.64
N GLY A 123 -0.06 13.94 0.25
CA GLY A 123 -1.50 14.18 0.42
C GLY A 123 -2.17 14.74 -0.83
N MET A 124 -1.53 15.70 -1.51
CA MET A 124 -2.04 16.25 -2.77
C MET A 124 -2.14 15.17 -3.86
N MET A 125 -1.13 14.31 -3.99
CA MET A 125 -1.14 13.20 -4.97
C MET A 125 -2.32 12.24 -4.77
N SER A 126 -2.79 12.06 -3.53
CA SER A 126 -3.91 11.16 -3.22
C SER A 126 -5.22 11.55 -3.90
N THR A 127 -5.40 12.82 -4.27
CA THR A 127 -6.62 13.31 -4.94
C THR A 127 -6.74 12.91 -6.42
N ILE A 128 -5.64 12.50 -7.06
CA ILE A 128 -5.58 12.28 -8.52
C ILE A 128 -6.13 10.90 -8.91
N GLY A 129 -5.94 9.89 -8.05
CA GLY A 129 -6.40 8.53 -8.28
C GLY A 129 -5.69 7.48 -7.43
N ALA A 130 -6.13 6.24 -7.52
CA ALA A 130 -5.65 5.14 -6.67
C ALA A 130 -4.12 4.93 -6.76
N VAL A 131 -3.56 4.92 -7.98
CA VAL A 131 -2.11 4.73 -8.19
C VAL A 131 -1.30 5.89 -7.63
N ALA A 132 -1.79 7.12 -7.82
CA ALA A 132 -1.14 8.32 -7.28
C ALA A 132 -1.19 8.33 -5.75
N SER A 133 -2.29 7.87 -5.14
CA SER A 133 -2.42 7.72 -3.70
C SER A 133 -1.43 6.71 -3.12
N VAL A 134 -1.28 5.53 -3.74
CA VAL A 134 -0.29 4.52 -3.31
C VAL A 134 1.13 5.06 -3.50
N SER A 135 1.38 5.77 -4.59
CA SER A 135 2.68 6.43 -4.84
C SER A 135 3.01 7.47 -3.78
N GLY A 136 2.05 8.32 -3.41
CA GLY A 136 2.20 9.30 -2.34
C GLY A 136 2.46 8.63 -0.99
N LEU A 137 1.74 7.55 -0.66
CA LEU A 137 1.96 6.79 0.57
C LEU A 137 3.38 6.24 0.63
N LEU A 138 3.85 5.60 -0.44
CA LEU A 138 5.20 5.03 -0.50
C LEU A 138 6.29 6.10 -0.52
N LEU A 139 6.06 7.24 -1.17
CA LEU A 139 6.94 8.40 -1.09
C LEU A 139 7.15 8.85 0.36
N LEU A 140 6.05 9.09 1.08
CA LEU A 140 6.09 9.56 2.46
C LEU A 140 6.69 8.52 3.40
N LEU A 141 6.22 7.27 3.32
CA LEU A 141 6.71 6.17 4.16
C LEU A 141 8.22 6.03 4.03
N ASN A 142 8.73 5.96 2.81
CA ASN A 142 10.16 5.78 2.57
C ASN A 142 10.98 7.03 2.92
N CYS A 143 10.41 8.22 2.80
CA CYS A 143 11.02 9.45 3.29
C CYS A 143 11.20 9.44 4.81
N VAL A 144 10.16 9.04 5.56
CA VAL A 144 10.23 8.91 7.01
C VAL A 144 11.27 7.85 7.43
N VAL A 145 11.28 6.70 6.75
CA VAL A 145 12.28 5.64 6.97
C VAL A 145 13.70 6.18 6.72
N GLY A 146 13.92 6.88 5.61
CA GLY A 146 15.21 7.50 5.26
C GLY A 146 15.66 8.56 6.27
N ALA A 147 14.73 9.37 6.77
CA ALA A 147 15.02 10.44 7.73
C ALA A 147 15.21 9.92 9.16
N GLY A 148 14.69 8.73 9.47
CA GLY A 148 14.73 8.13 10.81
C GLY A 148 15.84 7.10 11.03
N LEU A 149 16.42 6.53 9.99
CA LEU A 149 17.41 5.46 10.08
C LEU A 149 18.74 5.84 9.42
N PRO A 150 19.89 5.53 10.04
CA PRO A 150 21.18 5.68 9.39
C PRO A 150 21.31 4.65 8.27
N MET A 151 21.23 5.11 7.02
CA MET A 151 21.31 4.23 5.85
C MET A 151 22.74 3.70 5.68
N PRO A 152 22.92 2.39 5.51
CA PRO A 152 24.24 1.79 5.34
C PRO A 152 24.84 2.11 3.97
N GLY A 153 26.14 2.39 3.94
CA GLY A 153 26.90 2.59 2.71
C GLY A 153 26.74 3.98 2.09
N GLN A 154 26.73 4.04 0.76
CA GLN A 154 26.64 5.28 -0.01
C GLN A 154 25.17 5.69 -0.24
N TRP A 155 24.93 6.99 -0.44
CA TRP A 155 23.59 7.58 -0.57
C TRP A 155 22.70 6.94 -1.65
N TRP A 156 23.30 6.35 -2.70
CA TRP A 156 22.58 5.68 -3.80
C TRP A 156 22.27 4.21 -3.52
N LEU A 157 22.90 3.60 -2.51
CA LEU A 157 22.82 2.15 -2.30
C LEU A 157 21.46 1.74 -1.72
N ALA A 158 20.93 2.50 -0.77
CA ALA A 158 19.58 2.29 -0.23
C ALA A 158 18.48 2.38 -1.30
N PRO A 159 18.38 3.46 -2.11
CA PRO A 159 17.39 3.52 -3.18
C PRO A 159 17.60 2.45 -4.25
N LEU A 160 18.84 2.06 -4.56
CA LEU A 160 19.13 0.98 -5.51
C LEU A 160 18.66 -0.40 -4.99
N LEU A 161 18.92 -0.72 -3.71
CA LEU A 161 18.47 -1.97 -3.11
C LEU A 161 16.95 -2.03 -3.01
N MET A 162 16.31 -0.94 -2.60
CA MET A 162 14.84 -0.86 -2.54
C MET A 162 14.21 -0.99 -3.94
N THR A 163 14.74 -0.28 -4.95
CA THR A 163 14.24 -0.43 -6.33
C THR A 163 14.48 -1.85 -6.85
N GLY A 164 15.64 -2.45 -6.57
CA GLY A 164 15.96 -3.83 -6.90
C GLY A 164 14.97 -4.84 -6.32
N GLY A 165 14.57 -4.68 -5.05
CA GLY A 165 13.56 -5.52 -4.42
C GLY A 165 12.18 -5.42 -5.08
N GLY A 166 11.73 -4.21 -5.42
CA GLY A 166 10.47 -4.03 -6.15
C GLY A 166 10.54 -4.54 -7.59
N LEU A 167 11.68 -4.37 -8.26
CA LEU A 167 11.94 -4.95 -9.57
C LEU A 167 11.92 -6.47 -9.52
N LEU A 168 12.47 -7.12 -8.49
CA LEU A 168 12.37 -8.57 -8.33
C LEU A 168 10.90 -9.03 -8.27
N VAL A 169 10.04 -8.32 -7.53
CA VAL A 169 8.60 -8.60 -7.49
C VAL A 169 7.99 -8.46 -8.88
N LEU A 170 8.32 -7.37 -9.60
CA LEU A 170 7.86 -7.15 -10.96
C LEU A 170 8.31 -8.31 -11.88
N THR A 171 9.58 -8.69 -11.86
CA THR A 171 10.11 -9.78 -12.70
C THR A 171 9.42 -11.10 -12.40
N LEU A 172 9.20 -11.45 -11.13
CA LEU A 172 8.48 -12.66 -10.72
C LEU A 172 7.00 -12.61 -11.13
N ALA A 173 6.38 -11.43 -11.00
CA ALA A 173 5.01 -11.17 -11.45
C ALA A 173 4.86 -11.34 -12.98
N LEU A 174 5.86 -10.91 -13.75
CA LEU A 174 5.92 -11.05 -15.21
C LEU A 174 6.25 -12.49 -15.64
N LEU A 175 7.11 -13.21 -14.91
CA LEU A 175 7.46 -14.62 -15.19
C LEU A 175 6.29 -15.58 -14.95
N ALA A 176 5.39 -15.24 -14.02
CA ALA A 176 4.18 -16.03 -13.76
C ALA A 176 3.08 -15.83 -14.82
N TRP A 177 3.27 -14.89 -15.77
CA TRP A 177 2.32 -14.50 -16.80
C TRP A 177 1.95 -15.59 -17.83
N PRO A 178 2.90 -16.29 -18.48
CA PRO A 178 2.57 -17.27 -19.52
C PRO A 178 1.70 -18.43 -18.99
N LEU A 179 1.68 -18.68 -17.68
CA LEU A 179 0.86 -19.73 -17.07
C LEU A 179 -0.62 -19.32 -16.92
N ARG A 180 -0.99 -18.06 -17.15
CA ARG A 180 -2.33 -17.51 -16.81
C ARG A 180 -2.96 -16.57 -17.85
N SER A 181 -2.42 -16.49 -19.06
CA SER A 181 -2.88 -15.52 -20.07
C SER A 181 -4.40 -15.64 -20.35
N GLY A 182 -5.12 -14.51 -20.26
CA GLY A 182 -6.55 -14.41 -20.64
C GLY A 182 -7.57 -14.89 -19.61
N VAL A 183 -7.17 -15.62 -18.55
CA VAL A 183 -8.08 -16.08 -17.49
C VAL A 183 -8.54 -14.94 -16.57
N PRO A 184 -7.67 -14.02 -16.11
CA PRO A 184 -8.08 -12.92 -15.24
C PRO A 184 -9.02 -11.95 -15.96
N GLU A 185 -8.73 -11.61 -17.22
CA GLU A 185 -9.57 -10.68 -17.97
C GLU A 185 -11.00 -11.24 -18.16
N ARG A 186 -11.13 -12.52 -18.52
CA ARG A 186 -12.45 -13.17 -18.64
C ARG A 186 -13.19 -13.27 -17.30
N ALA A 187 -12.48 -13.54 -16.21
CA ALA A 187 -13.06 -13.60 -14.87
C ALA A 187 -13.59 -12.24 -14.41
N ALA A 188 -12.87 -11.15 -14.70
CA ALA A 188 -13.28 -9.78 -14.37
C ALA A 188 -14.54 -9.36 -15.14
N VAL A 189 -14.62 -9.67 -16.44
CA VAL A 189 -15.83 -9.43 -17.25
C VAL A 189 -17.01 -10.24 -16.72
N ALA A 190 -16.82 -11.53 -16.45
CA ALA A 190 -17.87 -12.37 -15.88
C ALA A 190 -18.34 -11.90 -14.49
N ALA A 191 -17.42 -11.41 -13.65
CA ALA A 191 -17.77 -10.83 -12.35
C ALA A 191 -18.62 -9.56 -12.50
N SER A 192 -18.30 -8.70 -13.47
CA SER A 192 -19.06 -7.48 -13.76
C SER A 192 -20.48 -7.78 -14.26
N TYR A 193 -20.65 -8.78 -15.14
CA TYR A 193 -21.99 -9.20 -15.55
C TYR A 193 -22.79 -9.81 -14.38
N ARG A 194 -22.14 -10.60 -13.52
CA ARG A 194 -22.78 -11.17 -12.32
C ARG A 194 -23.19 -10.10 -11.30
N SER A 195 -22.40 -9.04 -11.12
CA SER A 195 -22.78 -7.95 -10.20
C SER A 195 -23.96 -7.15 -10.74
N VAL A 196 -24.01 -6.90 -12.05
CA VAL A 196 -25.18 -6.28 -12.70
C VAL A 196 -26.43 -7.16 -12.56
N ALA A 197 -26.31 -8.47 -12.78
CA ALA A 197 -27.43 -9.39 -12.59
C ALA A 197 -27.94 -9.39 -11.14
N ALA A 198 -27.04 -9.44 -10.16
CA ALA A 198 -27.41 -9.38 -8.74
C ALA A 198 -28.09 -8.07 -8.33
N LEU A 199 -27.71 -6.94 -8.95
CA LEU A 199 -28.36 -5.64 -8.76
C LEU A 199 -29.78 -5.63 -9.34
N LEU A 200 -29.99 -6.28 -10.49
CA LEU A 200 -31.31 -6.40 -11.11
C LEU A 200 -32.24 -7.34 -10.34
N ASP A 201 -31.71 -8.44 -9.79
CA ASP A 201 -32.49 -9.39 -8.97
C ASP A 201 -32.92 -8.79 -7.62
N ALA A 202 -32.21 -7.77 -7.14
CA ALA A 202 -32.48 -7.08 -5.87
C ALA A 202 -33.37 -5.82 -6.01
N ALA A 203 -33.73 -5.44 -7.23
CA ALA A 203 -34.59 -4.29 -7.54
C ALA A 203 -36.06 -4.70 -7.72
#